data_AF-A0AAD4BH06-F1
#
_entry.id   AF-A0AAD4BH06-F1
#
_cell.length_a   1.000
_cell.length_b   1.000
_cell.length_c   1.000
_cell.angle_alpha   90.00
_cell.angle_beta   90.00
_cell.angle_gamma   90.00
#
_symmetry.space_group_name_H-M   'P 1'
#
loop_
_entity.id
_entity.type
_entity.pdbx_description
1 polymer ?
#
loop_
_entity_poly.entity_id
_entity_poly.type
_entity_poly.pdbx_seq_one_letter_code
_entity_poly.pdbx_strand_id
1 'polypeptide(L)'
;MPIVNQDVHFLPSGNKIKPPTKLLPVRDGERDTYLWYITKDEYLRLNKIFGHEFQETGLGGTKVVGLPSPCPGCGKYTEFIDWVWTALRRGVHTREFMFNALKQGRQGAENMHDVYCSECGLLTPVRSRDNSEGGLDAPTIDQAKPIERSKYDLMPELLERKEELAAGRPAKKEVVMWDEWWLDDKGSTAAYRARIAKQKAEAEAEAKLKAESAKKEGPVCNLICV
;
A
#
# COMPACT_ATOMS: atom_id res chain seq x y z
N MET A 1 25.52 15.47 2.24
CA MET A 1 24.53 16.52 1.90
C MET A 1 23.18 15.85 1.75
N PRO A 2 22.08 16.36 2.35
CA PRO A 2 20.76 15.80 2.11
C PRO A 2 20.39 16.04 0.65
N ILE A 3 20.02 14.97 -0.06
CA ILE A 3 19.44 15.07 -1.40
C ILE A 3 18.01 15.56 -1.19
N VAL A 4 17.83 16.88 -1.10
CA VAL A 4 16.49 17.46 -1.22
C VAL A 4 16.08 17.25 -2.66
N ASN A 5 15.12 16.37 -2.90
CA ASN A 5 14.57 16.14 -4.23
C ASN A 5 13.69 17.34 -4.58
N GLN A 6 14.32 18.42 -5.07
CA GLN A 6 13.67 19.70 -5.36
C GLN A 6 12.58 19.59 -6.45
N ASP A 7 12.57 18.49 -7.21
CA ASP A 7 11.63 18.22 -8.30
C ASP A 7 10.30 17.58 -7.86
N VAL A 8 10.02 17.54 -6.56
CA VAL A 8 8.75 17.01 -6.03
C VAL A 8 7.83 18.19 -5.75
N HIS A 9 6.97 18.50 -6.72
CA HIS A 9 5.97 19.56 -6.62
C HIS A 9 4.75 19.13 -5.81
N PHE A 10 3.95 20.11 -5.40
CA PHE A 10 2.61 19.85 -4.84
C PHE A 10 1.73 19.09 -5.85
N LEU A 11 0.91 18.19 -5.34
CA LEU A 11 0.07 17.27 -6.09
C LEU A 11 -1.40 17.55 -5.75
N PRO A 12 -2.07 18.44 -6.51
CA PRO A 12 -3.47 18.73 -6.30
C PRO A 12 -4.33 17.50 -6.57
N SER A 13 -5.27 17.21 -5.68
CA SER A 13 -6.23 16.13 -5.88
C SER A 13 -7.34 16.55 -6.84
N GLY A 14 -7.73 15.66 -7.76
CA GLY A 14 -8.85 15.92 -8.67
C GLY A 14 -10.21 15.96 -7.96
N ASN A 15 -10.31 15.38 -6.76
CA ASN A 15 -11.48 15.49 -5.89
C ASN A 15 -11.11 15.36 -4.40
N LYS A 16 -11.93 15.94 -3.51
CA LYS A 16 -11.71 15.91 -2.05
C LYS A 16 -12.61 14.87 -1.39
N ILE A 17 -12.75 13.72 -2.04
CA ILE A 17 -13.60 12.63 -1.56
C ILE A 17 -12.79 11.77 -0.59
N LYS A 18 -13.44 11.32 0.48
CA LYS A 18 -12.83 10.40 1.44
C LYS A 18 -12.49 9.09 0.73
N PRO A 19 -11.23 8.59 0.81
CA PRO A 19 -10.88 7.33 0.17
C PRO A 19 -11.67 6.18 0.80
N PRO A 20 -12.08 5.18 0.01
CA PRO A 20 -12.78 4.02 0.51
C PRO A 20 -11.93 3.25 1.52
N THR A 21 -12.58 2.73 2.57
CA THR A 21 -11.90 2.02 3.64
C THR A 21 -12.57 0.70 3.98
N LYS A 22 -11.78 -0.28 4.39
CA LYS A 22 -12.26 -1.53 5.01
C LYS A 22 -11.63 -1.70 6.38
N LEU A 23 -12.45 -1.85 7.42
CA LEU A 23 -11.96 -2.25 8.74
C LEU A 23 -11.33 -3.65 8.64
N LEU A 24 -10.10 -3.79 9.14
CA LEU A 24 -9.43 -5.08 9.22
C LEU A 24 -9.75 -5.72 10.57
N PRO A 25 -9.78 -7.06 10.65
CA PRO A 25 -9.90 -7.74 11.94
C PRO A 25 -8.69 -7.37 12.81
N VAL A 26 -8.97 -6.82 13.98
CA VAL A 26 -7.98 -6.41 14.98
C VAL A 26 -7.95 -7.46 16.10
N ARG A 27 -6.78 -7.73 16.68
CA ARG A 27 -6.67 -8.59 17.88
C ARG A 27 -7.10 -7.79 19.11
N ASP A 28 -7.62 -8.47 20.14
CA ASP A 28 -8.07 -7.79 21.37
C ASP A 28 -6.99 -6.86 21.92
N GLY A 29 -7.35 -5.59 22.13
CA GLY A 29 -6.47 -4.55 22.69
C GLY A 29 -5.68 -3.70 21.69
N GLU A 30 -5.72 -4.00 20.38
CA GLU A 30 -5.09 -3.18 19.34
C GLU A 30 -6.00 -2.06 18.82
N ARG A 31 -5.42 -1.01 18.23
CA ARG A 31 -6.17 0.12 17.64
C ARG A 31 -6.82 -0.29 16.32
N ASP A 32 -8.01 0.26 16.06
CA ASP A 32 -8.74 0.06 14.80
C ASP A 32 -7.85 0.35 13.58
N THR A 33 -7.56 -0.70 12.83
CA THR A 33 -6.74 -0.64 11.62
C THR A 33 -7.61 -0.82 10.40
N TYR A 34 -7.45 0.09 9.44
CA TYR A 34 -8.21 0.11 8.20
C TYR A 34 -7.29 -0.10 7.01
N LEU A 35 -7.80 -0.80 6.00
CA LEU A 35 -7.24 -0.79 4.66
C LEU A 35 -7.85 0.40 3.92
N TRP A 36 -7.02 1.40 3.59
CA TRP A 36 -7.39 2.54 2.75
C TRP A 36 -7.07 2.15 1.30
N TYR A 37 -8.09 2.12 0.44
CA TYR A 37 -7.87 1.78 -0.97
C TYR A 37 -7.31 2.96 -1.74
N ILE A 38 -6.35 2.68 -2.61
CA ILE A 38 -5.79 3.67 -3.53
C ILE A 38 -6.86 4.01 -4.56
N THR A 39 -7.17 5.31 -4.69
CA THR A 39 -8.19 5.81 -5.63
C THR A 39 -7.60 6.00 -7.03
N LYS A 40 -8.45 6.21 -8.05
CA LYS A 40 -7.97 6.36 -9.45
C LYS A 40 -7.17 7.65 -9.57
N ASP A 41 -7.67 8.69 -8.93
CA ASP A 41 -7.01 9.98 -8.88
C ASP A 41 -5.65 9.88 -8.18
N GLU A 42 -5.60 9.19 -7.03
CA GLU A 42 -4.36 8.93 -6.30
C GLU A 42 -3.37 8.10 -7.13
N TYR A 43 -3.85 7.05 -7.80
CA TYR A 43 -3.06 6.19 -8.69
C TYR A 43 -2.38 7.00 -9.80
N LEU A 44 -3.12 7.88 -10.47
CA LEU A 44 -2.57 8.72 -11.54
C LEU A 44 -1.50 9.69 -11.00
N ARG A 45 -1.71 10.23 -9.78
CA ARG A 45 -0.70 11.07 -9.11
C ARG A 45 0.52 10.26 -8.68
N LEU A 46 0.37 9.01 -8.26
CA LEU A 46 1.48 8.10 -7.95
C LEU A 46 2.28 7.74 -9.20
N ASN A 47 1.64 7.52 -10.35
CA ASN A 47 2.36 7.34 -11.62
C ASN A 47 3.24 8.54 -11.93
N LYS A 48 2.70 9.75 -11.74
CA LYS A 48 3.45 11.00 -11.93
C LYS A 48 4.62 11.14 -10.94
N ILE A 49 4.42 10.75 -9.68
CA ILE A 49 5.46 10.92 -8.64
C ILE A 49 6.63 9.95 -8.82
N PHE A 50 6.35 8.72 -9.27
CA PHE A 50 7.36 7.69 -9.48
C PHE A 50 7.96 7.72 -10.89
N GLY A 51 7.25 8.25 -11.88
CA GLY A 51 7.68 8.16 -13.29
C GLY A 51 7.54 6.75 -13.88
N HIS A 52 6.80 5.88 -13.20
CA HIS A 52 6.56 4.48 -13.55
C HIS A 52 5.08 4.16 -13.41
N GLU A 53 4.66 3.05 -14.01
CA GLU A 53 3.32 2.52 -13.78
C GLU A 53 3.25 1.95 -12.36
N PHE A 54 2.58 2.66 -11.45
CA PHE A 54 2.45 2.28 -10.04
C PHE A 54 1.83 0.90 -9.85
N GLN A 55 1.08 0.45 -10.85
CA GLN A 55 0.51 -0.88 -10.99
C GLN A 55 1.53 -2.01 -10.77
N GLU A 56 2.77 -1.81 -11.22
CA GLU A 56 3.83 -2.81 -11.07
C GLU A 56 4.17 -3.11 -9.60
N THR A 57 3.80 -2.22 -8.67
CA THR A 57 4.04 -2.44 -7.25
C THR A 57 3.13 -3.52 -6.67
N GLY A 58 2.03 -3.84 -7.36
CA GLY A 58 1.00 -4.73 -6.84
C GLY A 58 0.20 -4.11 -5.67
N LEU A 59 0.43 -2.84 -5.36
CA LEU A 59 -0.20 -2.18 -4.23
C LEU A 59 -1.48 -1.48 -4.65
N GLY A 60 -2.57 -1.78 -3.95
CA GLY A 60 -3.79 -1.01 -4.11
C GLY A 60 -4.48 -0.63 -2.79
N GLY A 61 -3.82 -0.86 -1.66
CA GLY A 61 -4.25 -0.22 -0.43
C GLY A 61 -3.13 -0.14 0.59
N THR A 62 -3.26 0.82 1.49
CA THR A 62 -2.37 0.99 2.63
C THR A 62 -3.10 0.64 3.92
N LYS A 63 -2.41 -0.04 4.84
CA LYS A 63 -2.94 -0.36 6.16
C LYS A 63 -2.58 0.78 7.11
N VAL A 64 -3.58 1.42 7.69
CA VAL A 64 -3.40 2.59 8.53
C VAL A 64 -4.29 2.50 9.76
N VAL A 65 -3.77 2.90 10.90
CA VAL A 65 -4.56 3.05 12.13
C VAL A 65 -5.44 4.29 12.00
N GLY A 66 -6.75 4.11 12.19
CA GLY A 66 -7.73 5.18 12.04
C GLY A 66 -8.22 5.44 10.61
N LEU A 67 -9.19 6.34 10.50
CA LEU A 67 -9.83 6.70 9.24
C LEU A 67 -9.12 7.87 8.55
N PRO A 68 -9.22 7.97 7.21
CA PRO A 68 -8.77 9.14 6.47
C PRO A 68 -9.46 10.40 6.99
N SER A 69 -8.67 11.45 7.20
CA SER A 69 -9.14 12.73 7.73
C SER A 69 -8.90 13.85 6.70
N PRO A 70 -9.78 14.87 6.62
CA PRO A 70 -9.56 15.99 5.72
C PRO A 70 -8.40 16.85 6.23
N CYS A 71 -7.55 17.30 5.31
CA CYS A 71 -6.48 18.25 5.59
C CYS A 71 -7.09 19.59 6.04
N PRO A 72 -6.60 20.19 7.14
CA PRO A 72 -7.18 21.43 7.68
C PRO A 72 -7.02 22.64 6.77
N GLY A 73 -6.05 22.64 5.83
CA GLY A 73 -5.86 23.77 4.93
C GLY A 73 -6.59 23.67 3.61
N CYS A 74 -6.45 22.55 2.90
CA CYS A 74 -7.05 22.39 1.57
C CYS A 74 -8.30 21.50 1.57
N GLY A 75 -8.57 20.73 2.63
CA GLY A 75 -9.71 19.80 2.67
C GLY A 75 -9.50 18.48 1.91
N LYS A 76 -8.35 18.27 1.25
CA LYS A 76 -7.98 16.96 0.68
C LYS A 76 -7.92 15.91 1.81
N TYR A 77 -8.55 14.76 1.63
CA TYR A 77 -8.41 13.66 2.60
C TYR A 77 -6.98 13.09 2.59
N THR A 78 -6.52 12.60 3.74
CA THR A 78 -5.23 11.91 3.83
C THR A 78 -5.26 10.62 3.01
N GLU A 79 -4.21 10.39 2.25
CA GLU A 79 -4.06 9.33 1.24
C GLU A 79 -2.64 8.74 1.31
N PHE A 80 -2.44 7.53 0.79
CA PHE A 80 -1.12 6.87 0.77
C PHE A 80 -0.03 7.74 0.12
N ILE A 81 -0.38 8.49 -0.92
CA ILE A 81 0.51 9.40 -1.60
C ILE A 81 1.10 10.50 -0.69
N ASP A 82 0.43 10.86 0.41
CA ASP A 82 0.97 11.85 1.37
C ASP A 82 2.25 11.36 2.04
N TRP A 83 2.33 10.06 2.36
CA TRP A 83 3.54 9.43 2.87
C TRP A 83 4.65 9.41 1.83
N VAL A 84 4.33 9.00 0.60
CA VAL A 84 5.30 8.93 -0.51
C VAL A 84 5.86 10.32 -0.80
N TRP A 85 4.97 11.30 -0.95
CA TRP A 85 5.34 12.68 -1.23
C TRP A 85 6.19 13.28 -0.11
N THR A 86 5.80 13.07 1.15
CA THR A 86 6.58 13.54 2.31
C THR A 86 7.97 12.91 2.33
N ALA A 87 8.07 11.59 2.15
CA ALA A 87 9.34 10.87 2.16
C ALA A 87 10.30 11.35 1.05
N LEU A 88 9.76 11.63 -0.15
CA LEU A 88 10.53 12.20 -1.25
C LEU A 88 10.95 13.64 -0.96
N ARG A 89 10.02 14.48 -0.52
CA ARG A 89 10.26 15.91 -0.27
C ARG A 89 11.30 16.12 0.82
N ARG A 90 11.33 15.25 1.83
CA ARG A 90 12.30 15.27 2.93
C ARG A 90 13.57 14.46 2.66
N GLY A 91 13.70 13.88 1.46
CA GLY A 91 14.91 13.14 1.06
C GLY A 91 15.17 11.87 1.89
N VAL A 92 14.13 11.27 2.47
CA VAL A 92 14.23 10.04 3.28
C VAL A 92 14.61 8.87 2.39
N HIS A 93 13.94 8.78 1.25
CA HIS A 93 14.10 7.73 0.26
C HIS A 93 14.14 8.32 -1.15
N THR A 94 14.77 7.62 -2.08
CA THR A 94 14.65 7.94 -3.51
C THR A 94 13.38 7.33 -4.11
N ARG A 95 12.94 7.81 -5.27
CA ARG A 95 11.76 7.29 -5.98
C ARG A 95 11.93 5.79 -6.26
N GLU A 96 13.11 5.42 -6.77
CA GLU A 96 13.47 4.07 -7.18
C GLU A 96 13.52 3.12 -5.99
N PHE A 97 14.07 3.57 -4.86
CA PHE A 97 14.10 2.78 -3.63
C PHE A 97 12.69 2.47 -3.15
N MET A 98 11.83 3.50 -3.04
CA MET A 98 10.45 3.30 -2.58
C MET A 98 9.66 2.41 -3.54
N PHE A 99 9.74 2.66 -4.85
CA PHE A 99 9.02 1.86 -5.83
C PHE A 99 9.40 0.38 -5.74
N ASN A 100 10.70 0.08 -5.67
CA ASN A 100 11.18 -1.30 -5.52
C ASN A 100 10.79 -1.93 -4.18
N ALA A 101 10.78 -1.16 -3.09
CA ALA A 101 10.32 -1.65 -1.79
C ALA A 101 8.82 -2.03 -1.84
N LEU A 102 7.99 -1.19 -2.44
CA LEU A 102 6.56 -1.45 -2.61
C LEU A 102 6.31 -2.67 -3.49
N LYS A 103 7.05 -2.81 -4.60
CA LYS A 103 7.02 -3.98 -5.49
C LYS A 103 7.42 -5.30 -4.80
N GLN A 104 8.22 -5.21 -3.74
CA GLN A 104 8.57 -6.34 -2.88
C GLN A 104 7.56 -6.57 -1.73
N GLY A 105 6.43 -5.87 -1.73
CA GLY A 105 5.41 -5.95 -0.69
C GLY A 105 5.83 -5.33 0.65
N ARG A 106 6.89 -4.52 0.68
CA ARG A 106 7.35 -3.86 1.90
C ARG A 106 6.49 -2.64 2.18
N GLN A 107 5.72 -2.70 3.26
CA GLN A 107 5.05 -1.55 3.84
C GLN A 107 5.61 -1.33 5.26
N GLY A 108 5.87 -0.08 5.62
CA GLY A 108 6.22 0.26 7.00
C GLY A 108 5.08 -0.14 7.94
N ALA A 109 5.41 -0.83 9.03
CA ALA A 109 4.41 -1.28 10.00
C ALA A 109 3.92 -0.13 10.91
N GLU A 110 4.71 0.93 11.06
CA GLU A 110 4.41 2.08 11.93
C GLU A 110 4.74 3.40 11.24
N ASN A 111 3.94 4.43 11.55
CA ASN A 111 4.22 5.81 11.15
C ASN A 111 5.30 6.37 12.07
N MET A 112 6.55 6.21 11.63
CA MET A 112 7.72 6.75 12.32
C MET A 112 7.97 8.22 12.00
N HIS A 113 7.15 8.83 11.14
CA HIS A 113 7.36 10.16 10.59
C HIS A 113 6.06 10.96 10.57
N ASP A 114 6.20 12.28 10.69
CA ASP A 114 5.14 13.24 10.42
C ASP A 114 4.79 13.22 8.93
N VAL A 115 3.49 13.19 8.63
CA VAL A 115 2.98 13.12 7.26
C VAL A 115 2.38 14.45 6.89
N TYR A 116 2.82 15.01 5.77
CA TYR A 116 2.36 16.29 5.24
C TYR A 116 1.47 16.08 4.02
N CYS A 117 0.49 16.97 3.87
CA CYS A 117 -0.45 16.95 2.77
C CYS A 117 0.27 17.23 1.45
N SER A 118 0.15 16.31 0.49
CA SER A 118 0.78 16.43 -0.83
C SER A 118 0.29 17.63 -1.64
N GLU A 119 -0.90 18.16 -1.34
CA GLU A 119 -1.51 19.26 -2.09
C GLU A 119 -1.10 20.64 -1.58
N CYS A 120 -1.03 20.84 -0.25
CA CYS A 120 -0.76 22.16 0.33
C CYS A 120 0.41 22.20 1.32
N GLY A 121 1.04 21.06 1.61
CA GLY A 121 2.22 20.98 2.46
C GLY A 121 1.97 21.13 3.95
N LEU A 122 0.71 21.21 4.39
CA LEU A 122 0.37 21.29 5.81
C LEU A 122 0.45 19.92 6.48
N LEU A 123 0.88 19.91 7.74
CA LEU A 123 0.94 18.72 8.58
C LEU A 123 -0.46 18.09 8.70
N THR A 124 -0.54 16.79 8.47
CA THR A 124 -1.79 16.03 8.61
C THR A 124 -1.98 15.57 10.07
N PRO A 125 -3.17 15.07 10.44
CA PRO A 125 -3.38 14.42 11.73
C PRO A 125 -2.54 13.14 11.92
N VAL A 126 -1.97 12.59 10.84
CA VAL A 126 -1.09 11.42 10.90
C VAL A 126 0.32 11.88 11.27
N ARG A 127 0.71 11.60 12.52
CA ARG A 127 1.98 12.05 13.11
C ARG A 127 2.90 10.90 13.49
N SER A 128 4.19 11.21 13.67
CA SER A 128 5.13 10.27 14.29
C SER A 128 4.68 9.96 15.72
N ARG A 129 4.97 8.75 16.19
CA ARG A 129 4.57 8.31 17.55
C ARG A 129 5.18 9.18 18.66
N ASP A 130 6.35 9.73 18.41
CA ASP A 130 7.19 10.47 19.37
C ASP A 130 7.21 12.00 19.12
N ASN A 131 6.54 12.49 18.07
CA ASN A 131 6.61 13.87 17.55
C ASN A 131 8.05 14.40 17.40
N SER A 132 9.04 13.52 17.21
CA SER A 132 10.47 13.89 17.20
C SER A 132 10.88 14.74 16.00
N GLU A 133 9.99 14.91 15.03
CA GLU A 133 10.23 15.60 13.76
C GLU A 133 9.74 17.05 13.73
N GLY A 134 9.21 17.54 14.85
CA GLY A 134 8.83 18.94 15.04
C GLY A 134 7.35 19.15 15.34
N GLY A 135 6.46 18.22 14.98
CA GLY A 135 5.05 18.29 15.37
C GLY A 135 4.43 19.67 15.13
N LEU A 136 3.94 20.31 16.20
CA LEU A 136 3.31 21.64 16.14
C LEU A 136 4.27 22.78 15.71
N ASP A 137 5.58 22.61 15.88
CA ASP A 137 6.58 23.62 15.54
C ASP A 137 6.97 23.61 14.04
N ALA A 138 6.50 22.61 13.29
CA ALA A 138 6.69 22.49 11.84
C ALA A 138 5.33 22.25 11.14
N PRO A 139 4.41 23.23 11.13
CA PRO A 139 3.08 23.07 10.55
C PRO A 139 3.10 22.92 9.02
N THR A 140 4.18 23.32 8.36
CA THR A 140 4.38 23.14 6.92
C THR A 140 5.64 22.32 6.62
N ILE A 141 5.63 21.64 5.47
CA ILE A 141 6.75 20.79 5.03
C ILE A 141 8.08 21.54 4.94
N ASP A 142 8.06 22.83 4.59
CA ASP A 142 9.27 23.64 4.40
C ASP A 142 9.88 24.06 5.75
N GLN A 143 9.11 23.96 6.84
CA GLN A 143 9.58 24.14 8.22
C GLN A 143 10.03 22.83 8.87
N ALA A 144 9.75 21.68 8.24
CA ALA A 144 10.12 20.37 8.75
C ALA A 144 11.64 20.19 8.72
N LYS A 145 12.22 19.69 9.81
CA LYS A 145 13.65 19.39 9.86
C LYS A 145 13.98 18.19 8.94
N PRO A 146 15.19 18.15 8.35
CA PRO A 146 15.68 16.94 7.69
C PRO A 146 15.65 15.74 8.64
N ILE A 147 15.32 14.56 8.11
CA ILE A 147 15.28 13.34 8.92
C ILE A 147 16.71 12.89 9.21
N GLU A 148 17.05 12.78 10.51
CA GLU A 148 18.34 12.23 10.96
C GLU A 148 18.37 10.72 10.72
N ARG A 149 18.96 10.30 9.59
CA ARG A 149 19.08 8.89 9.19
C ARG A 149 19.75 8.01 10.25
N SER A 150 20.70 8.55 11.02
CA SER A 150 21.43 7.84 12.07
C SER A 150 20.54 7.27 13.18
N LYS A 151 19.35 7.83 13.39
CA LYS A 151 18.38 7.31 14.37
C LYS A 151 17.66 6.03 13.90
N TYR A 152 17.71 5.73 12.60
CA TYR A 152 16.99 4.60 11.99
C TYR A 152 17.90 3.42 11.65
N ASP A 153 19.21 3.63 11.55
CA ASP A 153 20.19 2.56 11.31
C ASP A 153 20.42 1.66 12.55
N LEU A 154 19.85 2.01 13.71
CA LEU A 154 20.15 1.42 15.02
C LEU A 154 18.96 0.73 15.72
N MET A 155 17.99 0.16 14.98
CA MET A 155 16.90 -0.61 15.60
C MET A 155 17.00 -2.12 15.29
N PRO A 156 17.77 -2.90 16.07
CA PRO A 156 17.88 -4.36 15.95
C PRO A 156 16.54 -5.11 15.94
N GLU A 157 15.54 -4.62 16.69
CA GLU A 157 14.22 -5.24 16.80
C GLU A 157 13.43 -5.26 15.47
N LEU A 158 13.71 -4.32 14.54
CA LEU A 158 13.12 -4.33 13.19
C LEU A 158 13.82 -5.31 12.24
N LEU A 159 15.08 -5.68 12.53
CA LEU A 159 15.83 -6.69 11.78
C LEU A 159 15.38 -8.10 12.19
N GLU A 160 15.18 -8.35 13.48
CA GLU A 160 14.70 -9.65 13.98
C GLU A 160 13.28 -9.96 13.49
N ARG A 161 12.36 -8.98 13.53
CA ARG A 161 10.99 -9.13 13.00
C ARG A 161 10.95 -9.38 11.49
N LYS A 162 11.97 -8.93 10.75
CA LYS A 162 12.15 -9.15 9.31
C LYS A 162 12.47 -10.61 8.98
N GLU A 163 13.25 -11.28 9.83
CA GLU A 163 13.62 -12.68 9.65
C GLU A 163 12.44 -13.62 9.91
N GLU A 164 11.63 -13.32 10.93
CA GLU A 164 10.42 -14.10 11.25
C GLU A 164 9.34 -14.01 10.15
N LEU A 165 9.13 -12.82 9.57
CA LEU A 165 8.18 -12.61 8.46
C LEU A 165 8.66 -13.22 7.14
N ALA A 166 9.97 -13.26 6.89
CA ALA A 166 10.55 -13.88 5.70
C ALA A 166 10.51 -15.41 5.75
N ALA A 167 10.52 -16.02 6.94
CA ALA A 167 10.40 -17.46 7.12
C ALA A 167 8.98 -18.02 6.85
N GLY A 168 7.97 -17.14 6.80
CA GLY A 168 6.56 -17.52 6.67
C GLY A 168 6.02 -17.45 5.24
N ARG A 169 6.30 -18.50 4.44
CA ARG A 169 5.59 -18.87 3.20
C ARG A 169 6.03 -18.10 1.92
N PRO A 170 6.41 -18.80 0.83
CA PRO A 170 6.67 -18.14 -0.45
C PRO A 170 5.37 -17.51 -0.96
N ALA A 171 5.34 -16.18 -1.04
CA ALA A 171 4.27 -15.47 -1.70
C ALA A 171 4.22 -15.95 -3.16
N LYS A 172 3.14 -16.64 -3.54
CA LYS A 172 2.84 -16.87 -4.95
C LYS A 172 2.83 -15.50 -5.62
N LYS A 173 3.74 -15.30 -6.58
CA LYS A 173 3.70 -14.15 -7.49
C LYS A 173 2.51 -14.32 -8.42
N GLU A 174 1.31 -14.05 -7.91
CA GLU A 174 0.21 -13.69 -8.78
C GLU A 174 0.55 -12.31 -9.36
N VAL A 175 0.97 -12.32 -10.61
CA VAL A 175 1.07 -11.10 -11.41
C VAL A 175 -0.36 -10.62 -11.61
N VAL A 176 -0.80 -9.71 -10.75
CA VAL A 176 -2.06 -9.00 -10.95
C VAL A 176 -1.83 -8.09 -12.16
N MET A 177 -2.48 -8.40 -13.27
CA MET A 177 -2.65 -7.49 -14.41
C MET A 177 -3.89 -6.65 -14.09
N TRP A 178 -3.75 -5.33 -13.97
CA TRP A 178 -4.79 -4.43 -13.46
C TRP A 178 -5.49 -3.69 -14.59
N ASP A 179 -5.87 -4.45 -15.62
CA ASP A 179 -6.49 -3.91 -16.83
C ASP A 179 -7.86 -3.27 -16.55
N GLU A 180 -8.41 -3.46 -15.33
CA GLU A 180 -9.67 -2.87 -14.90
C GLU A 180 -9.62 -2.32 -13.46
N TRP A 181 -10.08 -1.07 -13.33
CA TRP A 181 -10.23 -0.37 -12.06
C TRP A 181 -11.21 -1.12 -11.14
N TRP A 182 -10.76 -1.45 -9.93
CA TRP A 182 -11.50 -2.32 -9.00
C TRP A 182 -12.46 -1.59 -8.06
N LEU A 183 -12.48 -0.26 -8.11
CA LEU A 183 -13.47 0.56 -7.44
C LEU A 183 -14.46 0.98 -8.52
N ASP A 184 -15.75 0.90 -8.25
CA ASP A 184 -16.74 1.51 -9.13
C ASP A 184 -16.61 3.04 -9.13
N ASP A 185 -17.44 3.73 -9.93
CA ASP A 185 -17.47 5.20 -10.01
C ASP A 185 -17.81 5.89 -8.67
N LYS A 186 -18.22 5.11 -7.66
CA LYS A 186 -18.51 5.56 -6.28
C LYS A 186 -17.41 5.16 -5.30
N GLY A 187 -16.28 4.63 -5.76
CA GLY A 187 -15.20 4.17 -4.90
C GLY A 187 -15.47 2.82 -4.23
N SER A 188 -16.48 2.04 -4.63
CA SER A 188 -16.81 0.78 -3.97
C SER A 188 -16.13 -0.42 -4.64
N THR A 189 -15.59 -1.33 -3.84
CA THR A 189 -15.00 -2.60 -4.32
C THR A 189 -16.04 -3.70 -4.56
N ALA A 190 -17.34 -3.40 -4.55
CA ALA A 190 -18.40 -4.42 -4.61
C ALA A 190 -18.38 -5.23 -5.92
N ALA A 191 -18.30 -4.53 -7.06
CA ALA A 191 -18.27 -5.17 -8.39
C ALA A 191 -17.03 -6.06 -8.56
N TYR A 192 -15.86 -5.57 -8.15
CA TYR A 192 -14.62 -6.35 -8.14
C TYR A 192 -14.74 -7.59 -7.25
N ARG A 193 -15.22 -7.45 -6.00
CA ARG A 193 -15.40 -8.58 -5.08
C ARG A 193 -16.36 -9.62 -5.62
N ALA A 194 -17.45 -9.21 -6.25
CA ALA A 194 -18.40 -10.14 -6.88
C ALA A 194 -17.75 -10.91 -8.04
N ARG A 195 -16.95 -10.24 -8.87
CA ARG A 195 -16.21 -10.88 -9.96
C ARG A 195 -15.18 -11.89 -9.46
N ILE A 196 -14.37 -11.51 -8.47
CA ILE A 196 -13.37 -12.42 -7.88
C ILE A 196 -14.07 -13.64 -7.25
N ALA A 197 -15.18 -13.44 -6.55
CA ALA A 197 -15.97 -14.54 -5.99
C ALA A 197 -16.49 -15.49 -7.10
N LYS A 198 -16.95 -14.94 -8.22
CA LYS A 198 -17.39 -15.71 -9.38
C LYS A 198 -16.24 -16.51 -10.01
N GLN A 199 -15.10 -15.87 -10.29
CA GLN A 199 -13.92 -16.54 -10.85
C GLN A 199 -13.40 -17.66 -9.95
N LYS A 200 -13.40 -17.44 -8.63
CA LYS A 200 -13.01 -18.47 -7.67
C LYS A 200 -13.98 -19.66 -7.68
N ALA A 201 -15.29 -19.40 -7.74
CA ALA A 201 -16.30 -20.45 -7.85
C ALA A 201 -16.16 -21.26 -9.15
N GLU A 202 -15.88 -20.59 -10.28
CA GLU A 202 -15.63 -21.24 -11.57
C GLU A 202 -14.37 -22.12 -11.54
N ALA A 203 -13.26 -21.61 -10.98
CA ALA A 203 -12.03 -22.37 -10.82
C ALA A 203 -12.20 -23.59 -9.89
N GLU A 204 -12.94 -23.45 -8.79
CA GLU A 204 -13.27 -24.57 -7.89
C GLU A 204 -14.16 -25.62 -8.58
N ALA A 205 -15.11 -25.19 -9.41
CA ALA A 205 -15.95 -26.09 -10.19
C ALA A 205 -15.14 -26.85 -11.25
N GLU A 206 -14.25 -26.17 -11.97
CA GLU A 206 -13.38 -26.80 -12.98
C GLU A 206 -12.41 -27.81 -12.34
N ALA A 207 -11.84 -27.47 -11.17
CA ALA A 207 -10.97 -28.37 -10.42
C ALA A 207 -11.69 -29.64 -9.96
N LYS A 208 -12.95 -29.53 -9.50
CA LYS A 208 -13.78 -30.70 -9.15
C LYS A 208 -14.04 -31.59 -10.36
N LEU A 209 -14.38 -31.00 -11.49
CA LEU A 209 -14.68 -31.73 -12.72
C LEU A 209 -13.46 -32.50 -13.23
N LYS A 210 -12.27 -31.88 -13.20
CA LYS A 210 -10.99 -32.54 -13.51
C LYS A 210 -10.67 -33.69 -12.55
N ALA A 211 -10.89 -33.49 -11.25
CA ALA A 211 -10.65 -34.53 -10.24
C ALA A 211 -11.61 -35.74 -10.38
N GLU A 212 -12.84 -35.53 -10.85
CA GLU A 212 -13.79 -36.61 -11.12
C GLU A 212 -13.46 -37.39 -12.40
N SER A 213 -13.01 -36.70 -13.46
CA SER A 213 -12.56 -37.35 -14.70
C SER A 213 -11.30 -38.21 -14.47
N ALA A 214 -10.34 -37.73 -13.68
CA ALA A 214 -9.13 -38.48 -13.34
C ALA A 214 -9.39 -39.75 -12.50
N LYS A 215 -10.54 -39.84 -11.81
CA LYS A 215 -10.94 -41.06 -11.08
C LYS A 215 -11.59 -42.11 -11.99
N LYS A 216 -12.08 -41.71 -13.17
CA LYS A 216 -12.72 -42.64 -14.13
C LYS A 216 -11.70 -43.30 -15.05
N GLU A 217 -10.54 -42.67 -15.27
CA GLU A 217 -9.38 -43.26 -15.95
C GLU A 217 -8.56 -44.09 -14.95
N GLY A 218 -9.12 -45.22 -14.51
CA GLY A 218 -8.38 -46.22 -13.74
C GLY A 218 -7.19 -46.77 -14.54
N PRO A 219 -6.15 -47.32 -13.87
CA PRO A 219 -4.93 -47.75 -14.53
C PRO A 219 -5.24 -48.81 -15.59
N VAL A 220 -4.96 -48.49 -16.86
CA VAL A 220 -5.01 -49.44 -17.96
C VAL A 220 -3.87 -50.43 -17.76
N CYS A 221 -4.21 -51.59 -17.20
CA CYS A 221 -3.29 -52.69 -17.00
C CYS A 221 -2.94 -53.29 -18.37
N ASN A 222 -1.86 -52.81 -18.99
CA ASN A 222 -1.29 -53.45 -20.17
C ASN A 222 -0.60 -54.74 -19.74
N LEU A 223 -1.37 -55.82 -19.62
CA LEU A 223 -0.86 -57.19 -19.65
C LEU A 223 -0.30 -57.44 -21.06
N ILE A 224 1.00 -57.21 -21.25
CA ILE A 224 1.74 -57.78 -22.36
C ILE A 224 2.19 -59.16 -21.88
N CYS A 225 1.46 -60.19 -22.30
CA CYS A 225 1.93 -61.58 -22.18
C CYS A 225 2.95 -61.85 -23.30
N VAL A 226 4.17 -62.23 -22.93
CA VAL A 226 5.15 -62.89 -23.81
C VAL A 226 5.46 -64.26 -23.23
#